data_AF-A0A356BXW8-F1
#
_entry.id   AF-A0A356BXW8-F1
#
_cell.length_a   1.000
_cell.length_b   1.000
_cell.length_c   1.000
_cell.angle_alpha   90.00
_cell.angle_beta   90.00
_cell.angle_gamma   90.00
#
_symmetry.space_group_name_H-M   'P 1'
#
loop_
_entity.id
_entity.type
_entity.pdbx_description
1 polymer ?
#
loop_
_entity_poly.entity_id
_entity_poly.type
_entity_poly.pdbx_seq_one_letter_code
_entity_poly.pdbx_strand_id
1 'polypeptide(L)'
;MKRRLGFLVLVALLFVGCAGYEREMVPPKVTVGGGNTVAVLFLDNFTGDYALSHEVEQQIMKTLSEYYRVISPEEAEWALVRLGLLRGQSPNRDEAIRLGQMLGVDAVVMGEVSGYFAPVTQTQPYPTKERIERGVK
;
A
#
# COMPACT_ATOMS: atom_id res chain seq x y z
N MET A 1 18.59 -66.03 22.23
CA MET A 1 18.82 -64.56 22.35
C MET A 1 18.56 -63.78 21.05
N LYS A 2 18.85 -64.32 19.85
CA LYS A 2 18.62 -63.62 18.54
C LYS A 2 17.19 -63.13 18.28
N ARG A 3 16.17 -63.87 18.73
CA ARG A 3 14.75 -63.54 18.49
C ARG A 3 14.23 -62.32 19.26
N ARG A 4 14.82 -62.03 20.43
CA ARG A 4 14.48 -60.84 21.24
C ARG A 4 15.11 -59.56 20.68
N LEU A 5 16.29 -59.70 20.05
CA LEU A 5 16.99 -58.58 19.43
C LEU A 5 16.23 -58.04 18.21
N GLY A 6 15.69 -58.93 17.37
CA GLY A 6 14.90 -58.53 16.20
C GLY A 6 13.62 -57.77 16.57
N PHE A 7 12.99 -58.13 17.69
CA PHE A 7 11.79 -57.44 18.18
C PHE A 7 12.14 -56.02 18.69
N LEU A 8 13.29 -55.86 19.34
CA LEU A 8 13.79 -54.57 19.81
C LEU A 8 14.10 -53.62 18.64
N VAL A 9 14.69 -54.14 17.56
CA VAL A 9 14.96 -53.36 16.34
C VAL A 9 13.67 -52.92 15.65
N LEU A 10 12.67 -53.80 15.58
CA LEU A 10 11.38 -53.49 14.98
C LEU A 10 10.63 -52.39 15.76
N VAL A 11 10.66 -52.46 17.10
CA VAL A 11 10.08 -51.42 17.96
C VAL A 11 10.81 -50.09 17.79
N ALA A 12 12.15 -50.10 17.72
CA ALA A 12 12.92 -48.89 17.51
C ALA A 12 12.57 -48.19 16.17
N LEU A 13 12.35 -48.96 15.10
CA LEU A 13 11.97 -48.42 13.78
C LEU A 13 10.60 -47.73 13.79
N LEU A 14 9.64 -48.23 14.58
CA LEU A 14 8.30 -47.63 14.70
C LEU A 14 8.32 -46.25 15.37
N PHE A 15 9.32 -45.95 16.20
CA PHE A 15 9.44 -44.65 16.87
C PHE A 15 10.14 -43.56 16.04
N VAL A 16 10.78 -43.89 14.92
CA VAL A 16 11.50 -42.90 14.07
C VAL A 16 10.54 -42.08 13.19
N GLY A 17 9.29 -42.54 12.99
CA GLY A 17 8.34 -41.94 12.05
C GLY A 17 7.49 -40.77 12.58
N CYS A 18 7.53 -40.45 13.88
CA CYS A 18 6.60 -39.49 14.50
C CYS A 18 7.15 -38.05 14.61
N ALA A 19 8.30 -37.76 13.99
CA ALA A 19 8.92 -36.43 13.98
C ALA A 19 8.79 -35.73 12.61
N GLY A 20 7.67 -35.97 11.91
CA GLY A 20 7.31 -35.22 10.71
C GLY A 20 6.86 -33.83 11.11
N TYR A 21 7.77 -32.85 11.07
CA TYR A 21 7.39 -31.45 11.18
C TYR A 21 6.63 -31.05 9.91
N GLU A 22 5.31 -30.93 10.03
CA GLU A 22 4.48 -30.34 8.99
C GLU A 22 4.92 -28.88 8.81
N ARG A 23 5.55 -28.59 7.67
CA ARG A 23 5.98 -27.24 7.31
C ARG A 23 4.77 -26.53 6.72
N GLU A 24 3.96 -25.94 7.59
CA GLU A 24 2.94 -24.99 7.17
C GLU A 24 3.61 -23.70 6.70
N MET A 25 3.20 -23.21 5.53
CA MET A 25 3.72 -21.98 4.95
C MET A 25 3.10 -20.79 5.68
N VAL A 26 3.64 -20.45 6.85
CA VAL A 26 3.17 -19.31 7.64
C VAL A 26 3.63 -18.03 6.94
N PRO A 27 2.72 -17.11 6.58
CA PRO A 27 3.10 -15.84 5.98
C PRO A 27 4.05 -15.08 6.94
N PRO A 28 5.14 -14.48 6.43
CA PRO A 28 6.08 -13.75 7.27
C PRO A 28 5.35 -12.57 7.93
N LYS A 29 5.24 -12.59 9.26
CA LYS A 29 4.75 -11.45 10.03
C LYS A 29 5.88 -10.41 10.12
N VAL A 30 5.84 -9.41 9.24
CA VAL A 30 6.70 -8.23 9.38
C VAL A 30 6.06 -7.33 10.46
N THR A 31 6.48 -7.51 11.72
CA THR A 31 5.99 -6.69 12.83
C THR A 31 6.72 -5.36 12.83
N VAL A 32 6.09 -4.33 12.28
CA VAL A 32 6.51 -2.93 12.44
C VAL A 32 5.98 -2.44 13.78
N GLY A 33 6.77 -2.60 14.86
CA GLY A 33 6.47 -1.98 16.15
C GLY A 33 5.17 -2.47 16.82
N GLY A 34 4.95 -2.08 18.07
CA GLY A 34 3.97 -2.67 18.98
C GLY A 34 2.50 -2.31 18.70
N GLY A 35 2.19 -1.67 17.58
CA GLY A 35 0.85 -1.20 17.27
C GLY A 35 0.25 -1.70 15.96
N ASN A 36 0.95 -2.29 14.97
CA ASN A 36 0.36 -2.62 13.65
C ASN A 36 -0.63 -1.55 13.09
N THR A 37 -0.45 -0.28 13.46
CA THR A 37 -1.41 0.79 13.19
C THR A 37 -0.76 1.80 12.29
N VAL A 38 -1.44 2.14 11.20
CA VAL A 38 -0.94 3.03 10.15
C VAL A 38 -1.94 4.15 9.96
N ALA A 39 -1.48 5.40 9.95
CA ALA A 39 -2.31 6.53 9.56
C ALA A 39 -2.12 6.82 8.07
N VAL A 40 -3.21 6.94 7.32
CA VAL A 40 -3.20 7.45 5.95
C VAL A 40 -3.60 8.92 6.01
N LEU A 41 -2.74 9.81 5.52
CA LEU A 41 -3.03 11.25 5.43
C LEU A 41 -3.66 11.60 4.09
N PHE A 42 -4.26 12.78 4.01
CA PHE A 42 -4.72 13.36 2.75
C PHE A 42 -3.55 13.48 1.77
N LEU A 43 -3.72 12.93 0.57
CA LEU A 43 -2.74 13.01 -0.51
C LEU A 43 -2.81 14.39 -1.17
N ASP A 44 -1.65 14.91 -1.58
CA ASP A 44 -1.60 16.10 -2.42
C ASP A 44 -2.12 15.78 -3.83
N ASN A 45 -2.88 16.69 -4.43
CA ASN A 45 -3.47 16.48 -5.75
C ASN A 45 -2.94 17.51 -6.73
N PHE A 46 -1.98 17.09 -7.55
CA PHE A 46 -1.43 17.90 -8.65
C PHE A 46 -2.12 17.63 -9.99
N THR A 47 -3.25 16.91 -9.98
CA THR A 47 -4.02 16.61 -11.20
C THR A 47 -5.17 17.60 -11.38
N GLY A 48 -5.74 17.63 -12.59
CA GLY A 48 -6.95 18.40 -12.87
C GLY A 48 -8.25 17.78 -12.35
N ASP A 49 -8.19 16.56 -11.79
CA ASP A 49 -9.35 15.82 -11.28
C ASP A 49 -9.36 15.84 -9.76
N TYR A 50 -10.36 16.49 -9.16
CA TYR A 50 -10.47 16.66 -7.72
C TYR A 50 -10.79 15.37 -6.96
N ALA A 51 -11.36 14.35 -7.62
CA ALA A 51 -11.77 13.10 -6.98
C ALA A 51 -10.66 12.05 -6.94
N LEU A 52 -9.67 12.17 -7.83
CA LEU A 52 -8.64 11.15 -8.04
C LEU A 52 -7.81 10.87 -6.77
N SER A 53 -7.43 11.91 -6.02
CA SER A 53 -6.67 11.73 -4.77
C SER A 53 -7.47 10.95 -3.73
N HIS A 54 -8.78 11.23 -3.63
CA HIS A 54 -9.66 10.51 -2.72
C HIS A 54 -9.84 9.03 -3.10
N GLU A 55 -9.97 8.73 -4.40
CA GLU A 55 -10.06 7.33 -4.86
C GLU A 55 -8.79 6.54 -4.55
N VAL A 56 -7.62 7.16 -4.72
CA VAL A 56 -6.32 6.56 -4.38
C VAL A 56 -6.21 6.34 -2.86
N GLU A 57 -6.60 7.30 -2.04
CA GLU A 57 -6.66 7.16 -0.58
C GLU A 57 -7.52 5.95 -0.17
N GLN A 58 -8.74 5.83 -0.73
CA GLN A 58 -9.65 4.72 -0.45
C GLN A 58 -9.04 3.38 -0.84
N GLN A 59 -8.37 3.30 -1.99
CA GLN A 59 -7.74 2.06 -2.43
C GLN A 59 -6.52 1.67 -1.57
N ILE A 60 -5.73 2.66 -1.14
CA ILE A 60 -4.63 2.46 -0.20
C ILE A 60 -5.17 1.96 1.14
N MET A 61 -6.17 2.62 1.70
CA MET A 61 -6.80 2.22 2.96
C MET A 61 -7.35 0.79 2.88
N LYS A 62 -8.05 0.45 1.80
CA LYS A 62 -8.57 -0.90 1.57
C LYS A 62 -7.46 -1.96 1.57
N THR A 63 -6.36 -1.68 0.88
CA THR A 63 -5.21 -2.60 0.76
C THR A 63 -4.48 -2.75 2.10
N LEU A 64 -4.28 -1.65 2.82
CA LEU A 64 -3.59 -1.67 4.12
C LEU A 64 -4.44 -2.31 5.22
N SER A 65 -5.76 -2.17 5.15
CA SER A 65 -6.70 -2.74 6.13
C SER A 65 -6.69 -4.27 6.17
N GLU A 66 -6.15 -4.93 5.15
CA GLU A 66 -5.96 -6.39 5.17
C GLU A 66 -4.91 -6.83 6.21
N TYR A 67 -3.95 -5.96 6.54
CA TYR A 67 -2.78 -6.31 7.35
C TYR A 67 -2.60 -5.42 8.59
N TYR A 68 -3.14 -4.20 8.56
CA TYR A 68 -2.93 -3.16 9.55
C TYR A 68 -4.24 -2.55 10.03
N ARG A 69 -4.22 -1.99 11.24
CA ARG A 69 -5.28 -1.08 11.67
C ARG A 69 -5.03 0.27 11.00
N VAL A 70 -5.95 0.69 10.15
CA VAL A 70 -5.81 1.94 9.40
C VAL A 70 -6.59 3.06 10.10
N ILE A 71 -5.92 4.17 10.40
CA ILE A 71 -6.56 5.44 10.76
C ILE A 71 -6.78 6.22 9.46
N SER A 72 -8.03 6.62 9.21
CA SER A 72 -8.41 7.32 7.98
C SER A 72 -7.91 8.78 7.96
N PRO A 73 -7.87 9.42 6.78
CA PRO A 73 -7.53 10.84 6.67
C PRO A 73 -8.43 11.73 7.52
N GLU A 74 -9.73 11.42 7.59
CA GLU A 74 -10.70 12.17 8.39
C GLU A 74 -10.44 12.00 9.90
N GLU A 75 -10.06 10.80 10.33
CA GLU A 75 -9.68 10.55 11.72
C GLU A 75 -8.32 11.18 12.09
N ALA A 76 -7.42 11.34 11.12
CA ALA A 76 -6.12 11.98 11.31
C ALA A 76 -6.19 13.53 11.22
N GLU A 77 -7.30 14.09 10.75
CA GLU A 77 -7.44 15.52 10.46
C GLU A 77 -7.17 16.42 11.67
N TRP A 78 -7.68 16.05 12.85
CA TRP A 78 -7.49 16.86 14.05
C TRP A 78 -6.01 17.04 14.42
N ALA A 79 -5.18 16.04 14.12
CA ALA A 79 -3.75 16.09 14.40
C ALA A 79 -3.03 16.99 13.39
N LEU A 80 -3.45 16.97 12.12
CA LEU A 80 -2.96 17.90 11.09
C LEU A 80 -3.27 19.35 11.46
N VAL A 81 -4.53 19.64 11.81
CA VAL A 81 -4.98 20.98 12.21
C VAL A 81 -4.20 21.49 13.42
N ARG A 82 -3.89 20.61 14.38
CA ARG A 82 -3.14 20.97 15.59
C ARG A 82 -1.67 21.27 15.33
N LEU A 83 -1.11 20.76 14.23
CA LEU A 83 0.22 21.13 13.75
C LEU A 83 0.20 22.33 12.78
N GLY A 84 -0.98 22.88 12.48
CA GLY A 84 -1.14 23.99 11.54
C GLY A 84 -1.02 23.56 10.07
N LEU A 85 -1.17 22.27 9.78
CA LEU A 85 -1.12 21.72 8.43
C LEU A 85 -2.52 21.69 7.80
N LEU A 86 -2.58 22.00 6.52
CA LEU A 86 -3.78 21.88 5.71
C LEU A 86 -3.94 20.46 5.12
N ARG A 87 -5.15 20.11 4.68
CA ARG A 87 -5.38 18.87 3.93
C ARG A 87 -4.54 18.86 2.65
N GLY A 88 -3.89 17.74 2.35
CA GLY A 88 -2.99 17.58 1.21
C GLY A 88 -1.59 18.17 1.43
N GLN A 89 -1.37 18.93 2.52
CA GLN A 89 -0.04 19.42 2.84
C GLN A 89 0.80 18.32 3.48
N SER A 90 1.88 17.93 2.80
CA SER A 90 2.81 16.92 3.32
C SER A 90 3.59 17.45 4.53
N PRO A 91 3.56 16.76 5.69
CA PRO A 91 4.34 17.14 6.85
C PRO A 91 5.84 16.96 6.60
N ASN A 92 6.66 17.81 7.20
CA ASN A 92 8.10 17.56 7.28
C ASN A 92 8.42 16.40 8.25
N ARG A 93 9.69 15.99 8.31
CA ARG A 93 10.11 14.84 9.13
C ARG A 93 9.71 14.97 10.60
N ASP A 94 9.88 16.14 11.19
CA ASP A 94 9.62 16.34 12.62
C ASP A 94 8.11 16.42 12.90
N GLU A 95 7.35 17.02 11.99
CA GLU A 95 5.88 17.02 12.00
C GLU A 95 5.32 15.60 11.86
N ALA A 96 5.87 14.79 10.95
CA ALA A 96 5.44 13.41 10.74
C ALA A 96 5.68 12.55 12.00
N ILE A 97 6.81 12.73 12.69
CA ILE A 97 7.08 12.06 13.97
C ILE A 97 6.08 12.49 15.03
N ARG A 98 5.77 13.79 15.13
CA ARG A 98 4.78 14.32 16.07
C ARG A 98 3.37 13.81 15.76
N LEU A 99 2.99 13.77 14.48
CA LEU A 99 1.75 13.17 14.01
C LEU A 99 1.63 11.71 14.44
N GLY A 100 2.69 10.92 14.20
CA GLY A 100 2.76 9.53 14.63
C GLY A 100 2.51 9.37 16.14
N GLN A 101 3.17 10.20 16.95
CA GLN A 101 3.01 10.21 18.41
C GLN A 101 1.61 10.65 18.86
N MET A 102 1.02 11.66 18.21
CA MET A 102 -0.30 12.17 18.54
C MET A 102 -1.41 11.19 18.18
N LEU A 103 -1.27 10.51 17.04
CA LEU A 103 -2.22 9.51 16.55
C LEU A 103 -1.99 8.12 17.17
N GLY A 104 -0.85 7.90 17.83
CA GLY A 104 -0.48 6.60 18.40
C GLY A 104 -0.25 5.53 17.33
N VAL A 105 0.32 5.92 16.18
CA VAL A 105 0.56 5.01 15.05
C VAL A 105 2.04 4.71 14.87
N ASP A 106 2.35 3.53 14.32
CA ASP A 106 3.73 3.10 14.04
C ASP A 106 4.26 3.72 12.73
N ALA A 107 3.36 3.98 11.79
CA ALA A 107 3.70 4.55 10.49
C ALA A 107 2.64 5.55 10.02
N VAL A 108 3.11 6.51 9.22
CA VAL A 108 2.29 7.51 8.55
C VAL A 108 2.52 7.36 7.05
N VAL A 109 1.44 7.25 6.30
CA VAL A 109 1.43 7.19 4.84
C VAL A 109 1.02 8.56 4.32
N MET A 110 1.88 9.13 3.49
CA MET A 110 1.73 10.43 2.86
C MET A 110 2.21 10.32 1.42
N GLY A 111 1.74 11.20 0.55
CA GLY A 111 2.11 11.18 -0.85
C GLY A 111 1.38 12.21 -1.68
N GLU A 112 1.67 12.18 -2.97
CA GLU A 112 1.10 13.07 -3.97
C GLU A 112 0.57 12.27 -5.15
N VAL A 113 -0.47 12.77 -5.78
CA VAL A 113 -1.03 12.27 -7.03
C VAL A 113 -0.71 13.28 -8.12
N SER A 114 0.26 12.94 -8.97
CA SER A 114 0.79 13.84 -10.01
C SER A 114 0.21 13.63 -11.40
N GLY A 115 -0.36 12.46 -11.68
CA GLY A 115 -1.04 12.19 -12.94
C GLY A 115 -1.31 10.73 -13.19
N TYR A 116 -1.97 10.45 -14.30
CA TYR A 116 -2.17 9.12 -14.84
C TYR A 116 -1.82 9.10 -16.33
N PHE A 117 -1.27 8.00 -16.81
CA PHE A 117 -1.04 7.82 -18.24
C PHE A 117 -2.33 7.35 -18.89
N ALA A 118 -2.96 8.22 -19.69
CA ALA A 118 -4.01 7.82 -20.61
C ALA A 118 -3.41 7.49 -21.98
N PRO A 119 -3.89 6.45 -22.69
CA PRO A 119 -3.48 6.21 -24.07
C PRO A 119 -3.91 7.41 -24.93
N VAL A 120 -2.92 8.12 -25.49
CA VAL A 120 -3.18 9.19 -26.44
C VAL A 120 -3.59 8.54 -27.76
N THR A 121 -4.89 8.48 -28.04
CA THR A 121 -5.37 8.20 -29.40
C THR A 121 -5.01 9.39 -30.27
N GLN A 122 -3.83 9.35 -30.91
CA GLN A 122 -3.51 10.30 -31.98
C GLN A 122 -4.50 10.05 -33.13
N THR A 123 -5.47 10.95 -33.29
CA THR A 123 -6.24 11.01 -34.53
C THR A 123 -5.27 11.21 -35.69
N GLN A 124 -5.40 10.39 -36.75
CA GLN A 124 -4.53 10.51 -37.91
C GLN A 124 -4.51 11.95 -38.41
N PRO A 125 -3.33 12.48 -38.80
CA PRO A 125 -3.23 13.83 -39.32
C PRO A 125 -4.13 13.96 -40.55
N TYR A 126 -5.21 14.74 -40.43
CA TYR A 126 -6.04 15.11 -41.57
C TYR A 126 -5.32 16.22 -42.35
N PRO A 127 -5.09 16.04 -43.66
CA PRO A 127 -4.53 17.11 -44.47
C PRO A 127 -5.52 18.27 -44.51
N THR A 128 -5.15 19.37 -43.86
CA THR A 128 -5.79 20.67 -44.09
C THR A 128 -5.66 20.96 -45.58
N LYS A 129 -6.79 20.97 -46.31
CA LYS A 129 -6.78 21.42 -47.70
C LYS A 129 -6.31 22.87 -47.69
N GLU A 130 -5.05 23.09 -48.05
CA GLU A 130 -4.60 24.40 -48.52
C GLU A 130 -5.58 24.81 -49.61
N ARG A 131 -6.28 25.91 -49.34
CA ARG A 131 -7.05 26.61 -50.36
C ARG A 131 -6.02 27.09 -51.39
N ILE A 132 -5.78 26.28 -52.41
CA ILE A 132 -5.17 26.74 -53.65
C ILE A 132 -6.16 27.76 -54.20
N GLU A 133 -5.92 29.04 -53.91
CA GLU A 133 -6.52 30.14 -54.64
C GLU A 133 -6.09 29.97 -56.10
N ARG A 134 -6.97 29.35 -56.90
CA ARG A 134 -6.86 29.40 -58.34
C ARG A 134 -6.95 30.87 -58.73
N GLY A 135 -5.81 31.43 -59.11
CA GLY A 135 -5.78 32.54 -60.04
C GLY A 135 -6.62 32.16 -61.26
N VAL A 136 -7.79 32.77 -61.39
CA VAL A 136 -8.60 32.75 -62.59
C VAL A 136 -8.66 34.19 -63.09
N LYS A 137 -7.81 34.42 -64.09
CA LYS A 137 -7.81 35.45 -65.14
C LYS A 137 -8.10 36.89 -64.76
#